data_AF-A0A183KQJ3-F1
#
_entry.id   AF-A0A183KQJ3-F1
#
_cell.length_a   1.000
_cell.length_b   1.000
_cell.length_c   1.000
_cell.angle_alpha   90.00
_cell.angle_beta   90.00
_cell.angle_gamma   90.00
#
_symmetry.space_group_name_H-M   'P 1'
#
loop_
_entity.id
_entity.type
_entity.pdbx_description
1 polymer ?
#
loop_
_entity_poly.entity_id
_entity_poly.type
_entity_poly.pdbx_seq_one_letter_code
_entity_poly.pdbx_strand_id
1 'polypeptide(L)'
;MGDLNAKVGIDNTGYEDIIGSGEFANLCAFNKLAIGGTIFSRKCIHKATWVSLDYTTENRIDHICINKKFRRTMEDVRSRRGTNLASDHHRIVTKMKLKLKKDRTTGQTAQQRFNTDFVRDTNRLNDFKIALNNRFQALQDLLKEEETTMEDN
;
A
#
# COMPACT_ATOMS: atom_id res chain seq x y z
N MET A 1 -0.44 -16.00 5.33
CA MET A 1 -1.02 -15.67 4.01
C MET A 1 -0.60 -16.77 3.07
N GLY A 2 -1.48 -17.17 2.17
CA GLY A 2 -1.14 -18.10 1.09
C GLY A 2 -2.32 -18.98 0.72
N ASP A 3 -2.05 -19.95 -0.14
CA ASP A 3 -2.95 -21.04 -0.45
C ASP A 3 -3.04 -22.00 0.74
N LEU A 4 -4.26 -22.15 1.26
CA LEU A 4 -4.56 -23.02 2.39
C LEU A 4 -5.50 -24.14 1.98
N ASN A 5 -5.88 -24.21 0.70
CA ASN A 5 -6.79 -25.18 0.12
C ASN A 5 -8.09 -25.37 0.92
N ALA A 6 -8.56 -24.32 1.59
CA ALA A 6 -9.70 -24.35 2.48
C ALA A 6 -10.78 -23.38 2.02
N LYS A 7 -12.05 -23.83 2.03
CA LYS A 7 -13.20 -23.00 1.64
C LYS A 7 -13.82 -22.34 2.87
N VAL A 8 -14.27 -21.11 2.65
CA VAL A 8 -14.96 -20.26 3.63
C VAL A 8 -16.45 -20.55 3.50
N GLY A 9 -17.10 -21.04 4.56
CA GLY A 9 -18.51 -21.44 4.58
C GLY A 9 -19.51 -20.28 4.38
N ILE A 10 -20.75 -20.61 4.05
CA ILE A 10 -21.84 -19.64 3.78
C ILE A 10 -22.62 -19.30 5.07
N ASP A 11 -22.76 -20.25 5.99
CA ASP A 11 -23.41 -20.07 7.30
C ASP A 11 -22.36 -19.87 8.41
N ASN A 12 -22.49 -18.77 9.15
CA ASN A 12 -21.52 -18.25 10.13
C ASN A 12 -22.14 -17.98 11.49
N THR A 13 -23.34 -18.52 11.73
CA THR A 13 -24.11 -18.26 12.93
C THR A 13 -23.34 -18.78 14.16
N GLY A 14 -22.90 -17.88 15.05
CA GLY A 14 -22.07 -18.19 16.23
C GLY A 14 -20.54 -18.14 16.01
N TYR A 15 -20.08 -17.99 14.76
CA TYR A 15 -18.65 -17.90 14.38
C TYR A 15 -18.40 -16.71 13.43
N GLU A 16 -18.96 -15.56 13.76
CA GLU A 16 -18.95 -14.34 12.91
C GLU A 16 -17.54 -13.83 12.51
N ASP A 17 -16.50 -14.31 13.20
CA ASP A 17 -15.09 -14.00 12.92
C ASP A 17 -14.29 -15.17 12.29
N ILE A 18 -14.83 -16.38 12.25
CA ILE A 18 -14.13 -17.62 11.85
C ILE A 18 -15.03 -18.34 10.86
N ILE A 19 -14.81 -18.08 9.58
CA ILE A 19 -15.66 -18.63 8.53
C ILE A 19 -14.85 -19.63 7.71
N GLY A 20 -15.12 -20.91 7.91
CA GLY A 20 -14.54 -22.04 7.19
C GLY A 20 -15.09 -23.34 7.74
N SER A 21 -15.17 -24.40 6.93
CA SER A 21 -15.41 -25.75 7.44
C SER A 21 -14.08 -26.50 7.54
N GLY A 22 -13.91 -27.27 8.61
CA GLY A 22 -12.72 -28.12 8.82
C GLY A 22 -11.59 -27.48 9.64
N GLU A 23 -10.40 -28.09 9.55
CA GLU A 23 -9.23 -27.78 10.40
C GLU A 23 -8.77 -26.32 10.31
N PHE A 24 -8.92 -25.68 9.16
CA PHE A 24 -8.53 -24.29 8.97
C PHE A 24 -9.35 -23.32 9.84
N ALA A 25 -10.65 -23.57 9.98
CA ALA A 25 -11.50 -22.78 10.87
C ALA A 25 -11.11 -22.99 12.33
N ASN A 26 -10.81 -24.23 12.74
CA ASN A 26 -10.31 -24.53 14.08
C ASN A 26 -8.98 -23.84 14.36
N LEU A 27 -8.05 -23.85 13.39
CA LEU A 27 -6.78 -23.12 13.48
C LEU A 27 -7.01 -21.62 13.69
N CYS A 28 -7.91 -21.01 12.93
CA CYS A 28 -8.26 -19.60 13.08
C CYS A 28 -8.93 -19.32 14.44
N ALA A 29 -9.82 -20.19 14.89
CA ALA A 29 -10.48 -20.08 16.19
C ALA A 29 -9.49 -20.12 17.34
N PHE A 30 -8.66 -21.16 17.37
CA PHE A 30 -7.67 -21.41 18.41
C PHE A 30 -6.66 -20.26 18.53
N ASN A 31 -6.18 -19.77 17.39
CA ASN A 31 -5.17 -18.71 17.34
C ASN A 31 -5.75 -17.28 17.34
N LYS A 32 -7.06 -17.14 17.51
CA LYS A 32 -7.76 -15.83 17.49
C LYS A 32 -7.43 -15.04 16.21
N LEU A 33 -7.55 -15.69 15.05
CA LEU A 33 -7.38 -15.08 13.74
C LEU A 33 -8.75 -14.73 13.12
N ALA A 34 -8.78 -13.64 12.36
CA ALA A 34 -9.87 -13.26 11.49
C ALA A 34 -9.43 -13.44 10.03
N ILE A 35 -10.32 -14.00 9.20
CA ILE A 35 -10.05 -14.26 7.78
C ILE A 35 -10.37 -12.99 6.99
N GLY A 36 -9.35 -12.38 6.38
CA GLY A 36 -9.42 -11.06 5.75
C GLY A 36 -10.54 -10.90 4.72
N GLY A 37 -10.71 -11.88 3.82
CA GLY A 37 -11.77 -11.83 2.80
C GLY A 37 -13.20 -12.01 3.33
N THR A 38 -13.38 -12.15 4.65
CA THR A 38 -14.70 -12.18 5.32
C THR A 38 -15.03 -10.87 6.03
N ILE A 39 -14.04 -10.01 6.26
CA ILE A 39 -14.19 -8.75 7.01
C ILE A 39 -15.03 -7.74 6.21
N PHE A 40 -14.93 -7.78 4.88
CA PHE A 40 -15.54 -6.81 3.98
C PHE A 40 -16.52 -7.48 3.02
N SER A 41 -17.71 -6.91 2.87
CA SER A 41 -18.62 -7.30 1.80
C SER A 41 -18.06 -6.86 0.45
N ARG A 42 -17.80 -7.83 -0.43
CA ARG A 42 -17.22 -7.62 -1.76
C ARG A 42 -18.00 -8.42 -2.81
N LYS A 43 -18.06 -7.91 -4.04
CA LYS A 43 -18.58 -8.63 -5.21
C LYS A 43 -17.72 -9.88 -5.47
N CYS A 44 -18.32 -10.94 -6.04
CA CYS A 44 -17.64 -12.20 -6.34
C CYS A 44 -16.37 -12.01 -7.19
N ILE A 45 -16.38 -11.02 -8.10
CA ILE A 45 -15.22 -10.63 -8.91
C ILE A 45 -13.94 -10.33 -8.10
N HIS A 46 -14.09 -9.94 -6.83
CA HIS A 46 -12.98 -9.62 -5.93
C HIS A 46 -12.72 -10.69 -4.88
N LYS A 47 -13.49 -11.78 -4.87
CA LYS A 47 -13.41 -12.88 -3.90
C LYS A 47 -12.68 -14.11 -4.43
N ALA A 48 -12.77 -14.38 -5.74
CA ALA A 48 -12.13 -15.54 -6.35
C ALA A 48 -10.61 -15.41 -6.40
N THR A 49 -9.90 -16.39 -5.86
CA THR A 49 -8.43 -16.44 -5.77
C THR A 49 -7.84 -17.50 -6.68
N TRP A 50 -8.67 -18.38 -7.24
CA TRP A 50 -8.31 -19.43 -8.18
C TRP A 50 -9.39 -19.56 -9.24
N VAL A 51 -9.00 -19.85 -10.48
CA VAL A 51 -9.90 -20.10 -11.61
C VAL A 51 -9.43 -21.35 -12.34
N SER A 52 -10.35 -22.25 -12.68
CA SER A 52 -10.05 -23.44 -13.47
C SER A 52 -9.57 -23.10 -14.88
N LEU A 53 -8.81 -24.02 -15.51
CA LEU A 53 -8.28 -23.82 -16.87
C LEU A 53 -9.36 -23.58 -17.94
N ASP A 54 -10.56 -24.10 -17.72
CA ASP A 54 -11.72 -23.92 -18.60
C ASP A 54 -12.49 -22.62 -18.29
N TYR A 55 -12.03 -21.82 -17.33
CA TYR A 55 -12.64 -20.56 -16.87
C TYR A 55 -14.07 -20.68 -16.35
N THR A 56 -14.55 -21.90 -16.05
CA THR A 56 -15.92 -22.13 -15.57
C THR A 56 -16.03 -22.05 -14.05
N THR A 57 -14.97 -22.44 -13.34
CA THR A 57 -15.00 -22.64 -11.89
C THR A 57 -14.10 -21.62 -11.21
N GLU A 58 -14.68 -20.84 -10.31
CA GLU A 58 -13.96 -19.91 -9.44
C GLU A 58 -13.94 -20.45 -8.01
N ASN A 59 -12.78 -20.37 -7.34
CA ASN A 59 -12.64 -20.80 -5.96
C ASN A 59 -11.89 -19.76 -5.11
N ARG A 60 -12.02 -19.86 -3.79
CA ARG A 60 -11.34 -19.02 -2.80
C ARG A 60 -10.58 -19.92 -1.83
N ILE A 61 -9.35 -20.23 -2.18
CA ILE A 61 -8.45 -21.14 -1.43
C ILE A 61 -7.24 -20.42 -0.84
N ASP A 62 -6.94 -19.23 -1.36
CA ASP A 62 -5.94 -18.35 -0.80
C ASP A 62 -6.57 -17.45 0.27
N HIS A 63 -5.91 -17.33 1.42
CA HIS A 63 -6.39 -16.45 2.49
C HIS A 63 -5.27 -15.61 3.11
N ILE A 64 -5.66 -14.38 3.46
CA ILE A 64 -4.91 -13.52 4.37
C ILE A 64 -5.64 -13.57 5.70
N CYS A 65 -4.95 -13.97 6.76
CA CYS A 65 -5.48 -13.96 8.12
C CYS A 65 -4.73 -12.91 8.95
N ILE A 66 -5.42 -12.32 9.91
CA ILE A 66 -4.84 -11.36 10.85
C ILE A 66 -5.32 -11.70 12.26
N ASN A 67 -4.49 -11.47 13.27
CA ASN A 67 -4.95 -11.60 14.65
C ASN A 67 -6.15 -10.67 14.90
N LYS A 68 -7.19 -11.17 15.56
CA LYS A 68 -8.43 -10.45 15.87
C LYS A 68 -8.17 -9.10 16.55
N LYS A 69 -7.14 -9.01 17.42
CA LYS A 69 -6.72 -7.77 18.07
C LYS A 69 -6.38 -6.66 17.06
N PHE A 70 -5.82 -7.04 15.92
CA PHE A 70 -5.42 -6.13 14.86
C PHE A 70 -6.39 -6.11 13.67
N ARG A 71 -7.55 -6.78 13.74
CA ARG A 71 -8.55 -6.81 12.65
C ARG A 71 -8.85 -5.42 12.08
N ARG A 72 -8.96 -4.41 12.95
CA ARG A 72 -9.28 -3.02 12.57
C ARG A 72 -8.14 -2.28 11.83
N THR A 73 -6.94 -2.84 11.77
CA THR A 73 -5.83 -2.28 10.97
C THR A 73 -5.95 -2.66 9.51
N MET A 74 -6.67 -3.74 9.19
CA MET A 74 -6.94 -4.14 7.81
C MET A 74 -8.04 -3.22 7.25
N GLU A 75 -7.74 -2.50 6.17
CA GLU A 75 -8.68 -1.59 5.50
C GLU A 75 -9.32 -2.22 4.27
N ASP A 76 -8.63 -3.18 3.63
CA ASP A 76 -9.15 -3.90 2.47
C ASP A 76 -8.45 -5.25 2.29
N VAL A 77 -9.18 -6.22 1.73
CA VAL A 77 -8.66 -7.47 1.17
C VAL A 77 -9.41 -7.76 -0.11
N ARG A 78 -8.67 -7.91 -1.22
CA ARG A 78 -9.26 -8.22 -2.52
C ARG A 78 -8.32 -9.07 -3.36
N SER A 79 -8.92 -9.91 -4.18
CA SER A 79 -8.24 -10.56 -5.29
C SER A 79 -8.04 -9.58 -6.47
N ARG A 80 -6.90 -9.66 -7.13
CA ARG A 80 -6.56 -8.90 -8.34
C ARG A 80 -6.50 -9.86 -9.53
N ARG A 81 -7.52 -9.78 -10.39
CA ARG A 81 -7.52 -10.41 -11.72
C ARG A 81 -6.61 -9.59 -12.64
N GLY A 82 -5.65 -10.21 -13.33
CA GLY A 82 -4.83 -9.54 -14.35
C GLY A 82 -3.33 -9.34 -14.05
N THR A 83 -2.77 -9.92 -12.98
CA THR A 83 -1.30 -10.10 -12.93
C THR A 83 -0.94 -11.30 -13.80
N ASN A 84 -0.54 -11.02 -15.04
CA ASN A 84 -0.34 -12.00 -16.10
C ASN A 84 0.97 -12.77 -15.90
N LEU A 85 0.89 -13.96 -15.28
CA LEU A 85 2.04 -14.87 -15.09
C LEU A 85 1.65 -16.34 -15.27
N ALA A 86 0.72 -16.64 -16.18
CA ALA A 86 0.31 -18.01 -16.52
C ALA A 86 -0.11 -18.92 -15.33
N SER A 87 -0.56 -18.35 -14.21
CA SER A 87 -1.12 -19.11 -13.08
C SER A 87 -2.64 -19.00 -13.07
N ASP A 88 -3.26 -20.12 -12.70
CA ASP A 88 -4.66 -20.27 -12.31
C ASP A 88 -5.01 -19.56 -10.99
N HIS A 89 -4.01 -19.12 -10.21
CA HIS A 89 -4.21 -18.31 -9.01
C HIS A 89 -4.19 -16.79 -9.31
N HIS A 90 -5.19 -16.10 -8.78
CA HIS A 90 -5.21 -14.65 -8.67
C HIS A 90 -4.50 -14.19 -7.39
N ARG A 91 -3.65 -13.17 -7.53
CA ARG A 91 -2.96 -12.56 -6.39
C ARG A 91 -3.95 -11.86 -5.45
N ILE A 92 -3.87 -12.17 -4.16
CA ILE A 92 -4.56 -11.42 -3.11
C ILE A 92 -3.72 -10.22 -2.68
N VAL A 93 -4.36 -9.08 -2.50
CA VAL A 93 -3.76 -7.87 -1.95
C VAL A 93 -4.56 -7.43 -0.72
N THR A 94 -3.85 -7.08 0.35
CA THR A 94 -4.43 -6.41 1.52
C THR A 94 -3.91 -4.98 1.64
N LYS A 95 -4.79 -4.07 2.03
CA LYS A 95 -4.44 -2.71 2.46
C LYS A 95 -4.49 -2.66 3.98
N MET A 96 -3.43 -2.19 4.62
CA MET A 96 -3.33 -2.12 6.07
C MET A 96 -2.90 -0.73 6.55
N LYS A 97 -3.47 -0.29 7.67
CA LYS A 97 -3.13 0.94 8.39
C LYS A 97 -2.40 0.59 9.67
N LEU A 98 -1.10 0.88 9.68
CA LEU A 98 -0.26 0.71 10.86
C LEU A 98 -0.38 1.94 11.78
N LYS A 99 -0.68 1.72 13.06
CA LYS A 99 -0.64 2.77 14.09
C LYS A 99 0.61 2.54 14.94
N LEU A 100 1.69 3.23 14.61
CA LEU A 100 2.92 3.18 15.38
C LEU A 100 2.92 4.25 16.47
N LYS A 101 3.40 3.89 17.65
CA LYS A 101 3.81 4.87 18.64
C LYS A 101 5.15 5.45 18.17
N LYS A 102 5.23 6.78 18.06
CA LYS A 102 6.51 7.43 17.85
C LYS A 102 7.32 7.32 19.14
N ASP A 103 8.36 6.49 19.14
CA ASP A 103 9.38 6.60 20.17
C ASP A 103 10.14 7.89 19.91
N ARG A 104 10.04 8.81 20.87
CA ARG A 104 10.90 9.98 20.89
C ARG A 104 12.26 9.47 21.35
N THR A 105 13.12 9.06 20.43
CA THR A 105 14.54 9.07 20.71
C THR A 105 14.85 10.52 21.07
N THR A 106 15.28 10.78 22.30
CA THR A 106 15.82 12.08 22.75
C THR A 106 17.16 12.31 22.04
N GLY A 107 17.16 12.28 20.72
CA GLY A 107 18.28 12.66 19.87
C GLY A 107 17.96 14.07 19.41
N GLN A 108 18.75 15.02 19.90
CA GLN A 108 18.81 16.38 19.39
C GLN A 108 18.94 16.34 17.86
N THR A 109 17.84 16.44 17.13
CA THR A 109 17.89 17.12 15.84
C THR A 109 17.81 18.59 16.19
N ALA A 110 18.89 19.14 16.74
CA ALA A 110 19.12 20.56 16.59
C ALA A 110 19.01 20.79 15.08
N GLN A 111 18.02 21.56 14.63
CA GLN A 111 18.00 22.04 13.26
C GLN A 111 19.42 22.51 12.98
N GLN A 112 20.08 21.90 12.00
CA GLN A 112 21.45 22.25 11.67
C GLN A 112 21.38 23.71 11.23
N ARG A 113 21.76 24.61 12.15
CA ARG A 113 21.84 26.04 11.84
C ARG A 113 23.07 26.17 10.95
N PHE A 114 22.83 26.25 9.65
CA PHE A 114 23.89 26.56 8.71
C PHE A 114 24.45 27.93 9.07
N ASN A 115 25.77 28.04 9.13
CA ASN A 115 26.42 29.32 9.36
C ASN A 115 26.14 30.24 8.15
N THR A 116 25.34 31.28 8.36
CA THR A 116 24.96 32.27 7.34
C THR A 116 25.91 33.47 7.26
N ASP A 117 26.99 33.50 8.02
CA ASP A 117 27.93 34.63 8.06
C ASP A 117 28.53 34.91 6.68
N PHE A 118 28.73 33.87 5.87
CA PHE A 118 29.21 33.96 4.49
C PHE A 118 28.25 34.70 3.55
N VAL A 119 26.96 34.76 3.88
CA VAL A 119 25.92 35.47 3.09
C VAL A 119 25.89 36.96 3.44
N ARG A 120 26.56 37.40 4.51
CA ARG A 120 26.61 38.82 4.89
C ARG A 120 27.62 39.63 4.07
N ASP A 121 28.58 38.97 3.43
CA ASP A 121 29.54 39.60 2.52
C ASP A 121 28.87 39.84 1.15
N THR A 122 28.71 41.12 0.80
CA THR A 122 28.05 41.54 -0.44
C THR A 122 28.74 41.00 -1.70
N ASN A 123 30.08 40.88 -1.70
CA ASN A 123 30.82 40.40 -2.86
C ASN A 123 30.58 38.89 -3.04
N ARG A 124 30.71 38.12 -1.95
CA ARG A 124 30.44 36.66 -1.98
C ARG A 124 29.00 36.33 -2.31
N LEU A 125 28.06 37.15 -1.84
CA LEU A 125 26.64 37.00 -2.17
C LEU A 125 26.39 37.23 -3.68
N ASN A 126 27.07 38.19 -4.29
CA ASN A 126 26.97 38.44 -5.73
C ASN A 126 27.59 37.30 -6.55
N ASP A 127 28.76 36.80 -6.17
CA ASP A 127 29.38 35.64 -6.82
C ASP A 127 28.49 34.40 -6.74
N PHE A 128 27.89 34.17 -5.57
CA PHE A 128 26.94 33.08 -5.37
C PHE A 128 25.69 33.23 -6.25
N LYS A 129 25.12 34.45 -6.36
CA LYS A 129 23.99 34.74 -7.25
C LYS A 129 24.34 34.46 -8.71
N ILE A 130 25.51 34.88 -9.17
CA ILE A 130 25.98 34.64 -10.55
C ILE A 130 26.11 33.14 -10.80
N ALA A 131 26.77 32.42 -9.88
CA ALA A 131 26.92 30.96 -9.99
C ALA A 131 25.57 30.23 -10.01
N LEU A 132 24.61 30.67 -9.19
CA LEU A 132 23.24 30.15 -9.18
C LEU A 132 22.56 30.39 -10.53
N ASN A 133 22.53 31.64 -11.00
CA ASN A 133 21.87 31.99 -12.25
C ASN A 133 22.46 31.21 -13.43
N ASN A 134 23.78 31.12 -13.52
CA ASN A 134 24.44 30.34 -14.57
C ASN A 134 24.07 28.85 -14.51
N ARG A 135 23.98 28.27 -13.31
CA ARG A 135 23.68 26.84 -13.14
C ARG A 135 22.25 26.48 -13.49
N PHE A 136 21.31 27.40 -13.31
CA PHE A 136 19.88 27.17 -13.55
C PHE A 136 19.35 27.92 -14.77
N GLN A 137 20.24 28.45 -15.62
CA GLN A 137 19.85 29.20 -16.82
C GLN A 137 18.97 28.37 -17.75
N ALA A 138 19.35 27.11 -18.00
CA ALA A 138 18.59 26.20 -18.85
C ALA A 138 17.13 25.98 -18.38
N LEU A 139 16.87 26.04 -17.06
CA LEU A 139 15.50 25.95 -16.53
C LEU A 139 14.71 27.23 -16.78
N GLN A 140 15.36 28.40 -16.72
CA GLN A 140 14.68 29.66 -17.05
C GLN A 140 14.36 29.75 -18.53
N ASP A 141 15.25 29.24 -19.39
CA ASP A 141 15.05 29.24 -20.84
C ASP A 141 13.89 28.30 -21.22
N LEU A 142 13.82 27.10 -20.59
CA LEU A 142 12.69 26.18 -20.74
C LEU A 142 11.34 26.81 -20.35
N LEU A 143 11.28 27.54 -19.24
CA LEU A 143 10.04 28.19 -18.80
C LEU A 143 9.59 29.30 -19.77
N LYS A 144 10.53 30.02 -20.38
CA LYS A 144 10.21 31.04 -21.39
C LYS A 144 9.70 30.41 -22.68
N GLU A 145 10.28 29.30 -23.12
CA GLU A 145 9.77 28.54 -24.27
C GLU A 145 8.33 28.05 -24.03
N GLU A 146 8.03 27.55 -22.82
CA GLU A 146 6.68 27.12 -22.43
C GLU A 146 5.67 28.28 -22.38
N GLU A 147 6.05 29.45 -21.88
CA GLU A 147 5.18 30.65 -21.91
C GLU A 147 4.91 31.14 -23.34
N THR A 148 5.95 31.21 -24.19
CA THR A 148 5.78 31.67 -25.59
C THR A 148 4.92 30.75 -26.45
N THR A 149 4.90 29.44 -26.15
CA THR A 149 4.04 28.47 -26.85
C THR A 149 2.58 28.49 -26.38
N MET A 150 2.29 29.07 -25.21
CA MET A 150 0.93 29.26 -24.70
C MET A 150 0.28 30.57 -25.17
N GLU A 151 1.06 31.59 -25.51
CA GLU A 151 0.55 32.88 -26.02
C GLU A 151 0.27 32.89 -27.53
N ASP A 152 0.86 31.96 -28.30
CA ASP A 152 0.69 31.82 -29.76
C ASP A 152 -0.49 30.92 -30.18
N ASN A 153 -1.43 30.59 -29.27
CA ASN A 153 -2.67 29.83 -29.53
C ASN A 153 -3.93 30.69 -29.37
#